data_AF-A0A9W8KM12-F1
#
_entry.id   AF-A0A9W8KM12-F1
#
_cell.length_a   1.000
_cell.length_b   1.000
_cell.length_c   1.000
_cell.angle_alpha   90.00
_cell.angle_beta   90.00
_cell.angle_gamma   90.00
#
_symmetry.space_group_name_H-M   'P 1'
#
loop_
_entity.id
_entity.type
_entity.pdbx_description
1 polymer ?
#
loop_
_entity_poly.entity_id
_entity_poly.type
_entity_poly.pdbx_seq_one_letter_code
_entity_poly.pdbx_strand_id
1 'polypeptide(L)'
;MATDSLPEEDQPKKPRKPRKRKKPGEKKSGEFTYIHKLSLEQLANMKNSIFMDPSRQDIVFGMTDESTSEEKALFRYTRSQKAKETRTTRYRKLREKIKKEQPDSNEIKAAEARLAAFSCTSILPDKYEQYVRTRAAVWPVLSRFYMNTMTASKHQNNPQPIHCNLRQSAHIKQKQADEQLAKCIWAICDDEKPTVILGDWSAPMALYHEPIRGRISANAEEERVPSLSY
;
A
#
# COMPACT_ATOMS: atom_id res chain seq x y z
N MET A 1 27.73 14.98 67.18
CA MET A 1 26.39 15.22 66.62
C MET A 1 26.29 14.28 65.42
N ALA A 2 25.62 13.13 65.46
CA ALA A 2 24.21 12.88 65.81
C ALA A 2 23.29 13.63 64.80
N THR A 3 22.42 12.99 64.02
CA THR A 3 21.92 11.58 64.01
C THR A 3 21.63 11.04 62.59
N ASP A 4 21.44 9.73 62.48
CA ASP A 4 20.91 9.02 61.30
C ASP A 4 19.60 9.59 60.72
N SER A 5 19.38 9.35 59.41
CA SER A 5 18.05 9.00 58.84
C SER A 5 18.16 8.47 57.39
N LEU A 6 17.76 7.21 57.20
CA LEU A 6 17.27 6.59 55.97
C LEU A 6 15.92 5.92 56.33
N PRO A 7 15.03 5.59 55.37
CA PRO A 7 14.80 6.14 54.02
C PRO A 7 13.35 6.69 53.88
N GLU A 8 12.99 7.28 52.72
CA GLU A 8 11.58 7.54 52.37
C GLU A 8 11.16 6.64 51.20
N GLU A 9 10.07 5.87 51.37
CA GLU A 9 9.62 4.85 50.42
C GLU A 9 8.90 5.42 49.18
N ASP A 10 9.22 4.92 47.98
CA ASP A 10 8.56 5.31 46.72
C ASP A 10 7.13 4.72 46.63
N GLN A 11 6.14 5.56 46.94
CA GLN A 11 4.72 5.20 46.95
C GLN A 11 4.21 4.70 45.57
N PRO A 12 3.38 3.64 45.52
CA PRO A 12 2.97 3.01 44.26
C PRO A 12 2.09 3.93 43.39
N LYS A 13 2.56 4.16 42.15
CA LYS A 13 1.91 5.03 41.16
C LYS A 13 0.53 4.49 40.76
N LYS A 14 -0.53 5.26 41.08
CA LYS A 14 -1.94 4.93 40.79
C LYS A 14 -2.16 4.55 39.31
N PRO A 15 -2.96 3.50 39.02
CA PRO A 15 -3.17 3.03 37.65
C PRO A 15 -3.87 4.08 36.78
N ARG A 16 -3.30 4.36 35.60
CA ARG A 16 -3.88 5.30 34.63
C ARG A 16 -5.16 4.73 34.04
N LYS A 17 -6.29 5.43 34.22
CA LYS A 17 -7.58 5.07 33.59
C LYS A 17 -7.41 4.93 32.06
N PRO A 18 -8.05 3.93 31.42
CA PRO A 18 -7.94 3.74 29.98
C PRO A 18 -8.48 4.96 29.23
N ARG A 19 -7.66 5.56 28.37
CA ARG A 19 -8.07 6.65 27.48
C ARG A 19 -9.15 6.15 26.52
N LYS A 20 -10.40 6.57 26.70
CA LYS A 20 -11.45 6.40 25.70
C LYS A 20 -10.95 6.95 24.36
N ARG A 21 -10.79 6.08 23.35
CA ARG A 21 -10.47 6.49 21.99
C ARG A 21 -11.58 7.43 21.50
N LYS A 22 -11.25 8.68 21.18
CA LYS A 22 -12.16 9.54 20.41
C LYS A 22 -12.43 8.84 19.08
N LYS A 23 -13.71 8.66 18.72
CA LYS A 23 -14.06 8.19 17.37
C LYS A 23 -13.45 9.16 16.35
N PRO A 24 -12.85 8.67 15.24
CA PRO A 24 -12.40 9.56 14.18
C PRO A 24 -13.59 10.37 13.67
N GLY A 25 -13.42 11.68 13.53
CA GLY A 25 -14.50 12.56 13.08
C GLY A 25 -14.99 12.18 11.68
N GLU A 26 -16.28 12.36 11.45
CA GLU A 26 -16.92 12.11 10.16
C GLU A 26 -16.29 12.98 9.08
N LYS A 27 -15.42 12.37 8.28
CA LYS A 27 -15.30 12.78 6.89
C LYS A 27 -16.64 12.45 6.24
N LYS A 28 -17.18 13.36 5.41
CA LYS A 28 -18.31 13.05 4.52
C LYS A 28 -17.85 12.01 3.48
N SER A 29 -17.81 10.74 3.88
CA SER A 29 -17.77 9.61 2.97
C SER A 29 -19.12 9.53 2.25
N GLY A 30 -19.10 9.12 0.98
CA GLY A 30 -20.33 8.57 0.38
C GLY A 30 -20.86 7.47 1.30
N GLU A 31 -22.17 7.45 1.51
CA GLU A 31 -22.79 6.54 2.46
C GLU A 31 -22.75 5.12 1.91
N PHE A 32 -21.74 4.35 2.31
CA PHE A 32 -21.61 2.95 1.92
C PHE A 32 -22.57 2.09 2.75
N THR A 33 -23.63 1.59 2.12
CA THR A 33 -24.56 0.65 2.74
C THR A 33 -23.93 -0.72 2.89
N TYR A 34 -24.04 -1.33 4.07
CA TYR A 34 -23.63 -2.72 4.28
C TYR A 34 -24.73 -3.67 3.80
N ILE A 35 -24.35 -4.78 3.15
CA ILE A 35 -25.27 -5.78 2.59
C ILE A 35 -26.32 -6.26 3.62
N HIS A 36 -25.89 -6.53 4.85
CA HIS A 36 -26.77 -6.99 5.95
C HIS A 36 -27.80 -5.96 6.44
N LYS A 37 -27.80 -4.73 5.89
CA LYS A 37 -28.78 -3.67 6.18
C LYS A 37 -29.78 -3.46 5.05
N LEU A 38 -29.59 -4.13 3.90
CA LEU A 38 -30.50 -4.06 2.77
C LEU A 38 -31.70 -4.98 2.99
N SER A 39 -32.87 -4.59 2.49
CA SER A 39 -34.03 -5.49 2.44
C SER A 39 -33.85 -6.57 1.37
N LEU A 40 -34.61 -7.67 1.48
CA LEU A 40 -34.62 -8.72 0.45
C LEU A 40 -35.03 -8.18 -0.93
N GLU A 41 -35.94 -7.20 -0.96
CA GLU A 41 -36.36 -6.52 -2.20
C GLU A 41 -35.23 -5.67 -2.80
N GLN A 42 -34.42 -5.01 -1.97
CA GLN A 42 -33.25 -4.25 -2.43
C GLN A 42 -32.18 -5.19 -2.98
N LEU A 43 -31.94 -6.33 -2.31
CA LEU A 43 -31.02 -7.36 -2.76
C LEU A 43 -31.48 -8.01 -4.08
N ALA A 44 -32.77 -8.31 -4.24
CA ALA A 44 -33.33 -8.87 -5.46
C ALA A 44 -33.32 -7.90 -6.66
N ASN A 45 -33.33 -6.58 -6.40
CA ASN A 45 -33.23 -5.55 -7.43
C ASN A 45 -31.79 -5.17 -7.81
N MET A 46 -30.78 -5.71 -7.10
CA MET A 46 -29.37 -5.54 -7.47
C MET A 46 -29.01 -6.44 -8.65
N LYS A 47 -29.20 -5.94 -9.87
CA LYS A 47 -28.66 -6.52 -11.10
C LYS A 47 -27.25 -6.00 -11.37
N ASN A 48 -26.50 -6.71 -12.22
CA ASN A 48 -25.19 -6.31 -12.73
C ASN A 48 -24.21 -6.02 -11.57
N SER A 49 -24.10 -6.98 -10.67
CA SER A 49 -23.30 -6.88 -9.44
C SER A 49 -21.95 -7.58 -9.57
N ILE A 50 -20.90 -6.91 -9.08
CA ILE A 50 -19.53 -7.46 -9.06
C ILE A 50 -19.07 -7.61 -7.61
N PHE A 51 -18.92 -8.86 -7.19
CA PHE A 51 -18.36 -9.24 -5.90
C PHE A 51 -16.84 -9.17 -5.97
N MET A 52 -16.22 -8.23 -5.25
CA MET A 52 -14.76 -8.10 -5.20
C MET A 52 -14.18 -8.48 -3.83
N ASP A 53 -13.18 -9.36 -3.86
CA ASP A 53 -12.39 -9.78 -2.70
C ASP A 53 -11.04 -9.02 -2.65
N PRO A 54 -10.82 -8.15 -1.64
CA PRO A 54 -9.55 -7.47 -1.42
C PRO A 54 -8.61 -8.22 -0.44
N SER A 55 -9.02 -9.36 0.15
CA SER A 55 -8.24 -10.10 1.16
C SER A 55 -6.92 -10.67 0.60
N ARG A 56 -6.89 -10.95 -0.71
CA ARG A 56 -5.72 -11.44 -1.43
C ARG A 56 -4.74 -10.29 -1.66
N GLN A 57 -3.79 -10.13 -0.74
CA GLN A 57 -2.81 -9.03 -0.60
C GLN A 57 -2.33 -8.32 -1.90
N ASP A 58 -2.05 -9.07 -2.97
CA ASP A 58 -1.51 -8.55 -4.24
C ASP A 58 -2.47 -8.72 -5.46
N ILE A 59 -3.71 -9.15 -5.25
CA ILE A 59 -4.70 -9.45 -6.30
C ILE A 59 -6.09 -8.94 -5.89
N VAL A 60 -6.69 -8.04 -6.68
CA VAL A 60 -8.13 -7.82 -6.63
C VAL A 60 -8.78 -8.89 -7.52
N PHE A 61 -9.60 -9.73 -6.90
CA PHE A 61 -10.40 -10.73 -7.60
C PHE A 61 -11.85 -10.26 -7.61
N GLY A 62 -12.51 -10.37 -8.76
CA GLY A 62 -13.92 -10.02 -8.96
C GLY A 62 -14.67 -11.16 -9.64
N MET A 63 -15.95 -11.30 -9.32
CA MET A 63 -16.86 -12.26 -9.93
C MET A 63 -18.23 -11.60 -10.13
N THR A 64 -18.92 -11.91 -11.23
CA THR A 64 -20.31 -11.46 -11.45
C THR A 64 -21.30 -12.31 -10.67
N ASP A 65 -22.53 -11.82 -10.53
CA ASP A 65 -23.71 -12.59 -10.14
C ASP A 65 -24.02 -13.75 -11.11
N GLU A 66 -23.82 -13.55 -12.41
CA GLU A 66 -24.06 -14.58 -13.43
C GLU A 66 -23.02 -15.71 -13.47
N SER A 67 -21.92 -15.59 -12.72
CA SER A 67 -20.84 -16.59 -12.73
C SER A 67 -21.28 -17.92 -12.10
N THR A 68 -21.28 -18.99 -12.89
CA THR A 68 -21.56 -20.36 -12.46
C THR A 68 -20.27 -21.15 -12.19
N SER A 69 -20.39 -22.39 -11.70
CA SER A 69 -19.21 -23.27 -11.54
C SER A 69 -18.60 -23.70 -12.89
N GLU A 70 -19.39 -23.66 -13.96
CA GLU A 70 -19.01 -24.08 -15.32
C GLU A 70 -18.52 -22.86 -16.13
N GLU A 71 -19.27 -21.75 -16.09
CA GLU A 71 -18.95 -20.49 -16.77
C GLU A 71 -18.60 -19.40 -15.76
N LYS A 72 -17.30 -19.13 -15.60
CA LYS A 72 -16.77 -18.20 -14.59
C LYS A 72 -16.39 -16.85 -15.22
N ALA A 73 -17.23 -15.84 -15.07
CA ALA A 73 -16.91 -14.46 -15.47
C ALA A 73 -16.02 -13.79 -14.41
N LEU A 74 -14.72 -14.13 -14.46
CA LEU A 74 -13.74 -13.72 -13.45
C LEU A 74 -12.96 -12.46 -13.87
N PHE A 75 -13.01 -11.44 -13.01
CA PHE A 75 -12.07 -10.34 -13.06
C PHE A 75 -10.84 -10.63 -12.18
N ARG A 76 -9.63 -10.40 -12.69
CA ARG A 76 -8.39 -10.55 -11.90
C ARG A 76 -7.39 -9.45 -12.21
N TYR A 77 -7.20 -8.55 -11.26
CA TYR A 77 -6.23 -7.45 -11.35
C TYR A 77 -5.09 -7.64 -10.35
N THR A 78 -3.86 -7.79 -10.85
CA THR A 78 -2.69 -8.06 -9.98
C THR A 78 -1.81 -6.83 -9.78
N ARG A 79 -1.11 -6.77 -8.65
CA ARG A 79 -0.07 -5.77 -8.40
C ARG A 79 1.03 -5.77 -9.47
N SER A 80 1.32 -6.94 -10.06
CA SER A 80 2.28 -7.06 -11.16
C SER A 80 1.80 -6.37 -12.44
N GLN A 81 0.50 -6.48 -12.75
CA GLN A 81 -0.16 -5.79 -13.84
C GLN A 81 -0.18 -4.27 -13.59
N LYS A 82 -0.63 -3.84 -12.40
CA LYS A 82 -0.54 -2.43 -11.98
C LYS A 82 0.87 -1.87 -12.14
N ALA A 83 1.91 -2.62 -11.78
CA ALA A 83 3.31 -2.18 -11.93
C ALA A 83 3.76 -2.04 -13.40
N LYS A 84 3.22 -2.84 -14.33
CA LYS A 84 3.45 -2.73 -15.78
C LYS A 84 2.76 -1.49 -16.35
N GLU A 85 1.47 -1.32 -16.09
CA GLU A 85 0.63 -0.21 -16.58
C GLU A 85 1.16 1.15 -16.10
N THR A 86 1.40 1.27 -14.80
CA THR A 86 1.94 2.49 -14.15
C THR A 86 3.40 2.77 -14.48
N ARG A 87 4.12 1.78 -15.04
CA ARG A 87 5.57 1.81 -15.33
C ARG A 87 6.44 2.14 -14.10
N THR A 88 5.93 1.95 -12.88
CA THR A 88 6.59 2.31 -11.61
C THR A 88 8.00 1.71 -11.49
N THR A 89 8.18 0.43 -11.83
CA THR A 89 9.49 -0.23 -11.83
C THR A 89 10.47 0.40 -12.83
N ARG A 90 10.00 0.81 -14.03
CA ARG A 90 10.84 1.50 -15.03
C ARG A 90 11.31 2.85 -14.51
N TYR A 91 10.39 3.65 -13.95
CA TYR A 91 10.73 4.97 -13.40
C TYR A 91 11.66 4.88 -12.18
N ARG A 92 11.50 3.86 -11.32
CA ARG A 92 12.45 3.57 -10.23
C ARG A 92 13.83 3.23 -10.77
N LYS A 93 13.93 2.27 -11.71
CA LYS A 93 15.21 1.89 -12.33
C LYS A 93 15.92 3.08 -13.00
N LEU A 94 15.17 3.96 -13.66
CA LEU A 94 15.74 5.15 -14.31
C LEU A 94 16.28 6.17 -13.29
N ARG A 95 15.56 6.44 -12.19
CA ARG A 95 16.07 7.30 -11.10
C ARG A 95 17.36 6.75 -10.48
N GLU A 96 17.42 5.44 -10.25
CA GLU A 96 18.63 4.79 -9.72
C GLU A 96 19.80 4.79 -10.73
N LYS A 97 19.52 4.71 -12.03
CA LYS A 97 20.55 4.89 -13.07
C LYS A 97 21.13 6.32 -13.03
N ILE A 98 20.28 7.34 -13.08
CA ILE A 98 20.67 8.75 -12.99
C ILE A 98 21.48 9.02 -11.71
N LYS A 99 21.04 8.47 -10.57
CA LYS A 99 21.74 8.60 -9.28
C LYS A 99 23.12 7.95 -9.27
N LYS A 100 23.34 6.85 -10.01
CA LYS A 100 24.65 6.20 -10.16
C LYS A 100 25.61 6.95 -11.09
N GLU A 101 25.07 7.71 -12.04
CA GLU A 101 25.84 8.49 -13.02
C GLU A 101 26.33 9.84 -12.45
N GLN A 102 25.83 10.28 -11.30
CA GLN A 102 26.32 11.48 -10.61
C GLN A 102 27.64 11.20 -9.85
N PRO A 103 28.60 12.15 -9.82
CA PRO A 103 29.79 12.02 -8.99
C PRO A 103 29.44 11.92 -7.50
N ASP A 104 28.48 12.74 -7.05
CA ASP A 104 28.07 12.88 -5.65
C ASP A 104 27.11 11.74 -5.20
N SER A 105 27.11 10.59 -5.90
CA SER A 105 26.13 9.49 -5.74
C SER A 105 25.99 8.99 -4.30
N ASN A 106 27.11 8.92 -3.57
CA ASN A 106 27.14 8.42 -2.20
C ASN A 106 26.59 9.44 -1.19
N GLU A 107 26.86 10.73 -1.41
CA GLU A 107 26.31 11.81 -0.59
C GLU A 107 24.79 11.92 -0.77
N ILE A 108 24.31 11.81 -2.01
CA ILE A 108 22.87 11.80 -2.32
C ILE A 108 22.18 10.64 -1.60
N LYS A 109 22.74 9.42 -1.63
CA LYS A 109 22.18 8.25 -0.91
C LYS A 109 22.20 8.45 0.60
N ALA A 110 23.29 8.99 1.16
CA ALA A 110 23.40 9.27 2.59
C ALA A 110 22.39 10.34 3.04
N ALA A 111 22.18 11.38 2.24
CA ALA A 111 21.19 12.42 2.46
C ALA A 111 19.75 11.88 2.39
N GLU A 112 19.43 11.05 1.40
CA GLU A 112 18.14 10.36 1.31
C GLU A 112 17.89 9.43 2.51
N ALA A 113 18.87 8.61 2.90
CA ALA A 113 18.77 7.70 4.03
C ALA A 113 18.58 8.46 5.36
N ARG A 114 19.33 9.54 5.57
CA ARG A 114 19.19 10.41 6.75
C ARG A 114 17.81 11.06 6.82
N LEU A 115 17.24 11.47 5.69
CA LEU A 115 15.88 12.01 5.63
C LEU A 115 14.81 10.93 5.87
N ALA A 116 15.00 9.74 5.32
CA ALA A 116 14.07 8.61 5.43
C ALA A 116 13.98 8.03 6.86
N ALA A 117 14.98 8.25 7.71
CA ALA A 117 14.95 7.88 9.12
C ALA A 117 13.85 8.62 9.92
N PHE A 118 13.38 9.79 9.44
CA PHE A 118 12.37 10.60 10.12
C PHE A 118 11.06 10.68 9.32
N SER A 119 9.94 10.46 10.01
CA SER A 119 8.61 10.48 9.37
C SER A 119 8.08 11.91 9.21
N CYS A 120 7.87 12.32 7.96
CA CYS A 120 7.20 13.57 7.62
C CYS A 120 5.70 13.62 7.97
N THR A 121 5.11 12.48 8.35
CA THR A 121 3.70 12.32 8.73
C THR A 121 3.52 12.08 10.23
N SER A 122 4.57 12.26 11.04
CA SER A 122 4.48 12.08 12.48
C SER A 122 3.58 13.12 13.14
N ILE A 123 2.65 12.67 13.98
CA ILE A 123 1.75 13.53 14.77
C ILE A 123 2.46 14.04 16.06
N LEU A 124 3.55 13.39 16.47
CA LEU A 124 4.34 13.78 17.64
C LEU A 124 5.23 14.99 17.28
N PRO A 125 5.09 16.15 17.96
CA PRO A 125 5.82 17.38 17.61
C PRO A 125 7.33 17.18 17.52
N ASP A 126 7.95 16.55 18.52
CA ASP A 126 9.40 16.34 18.59
C ASP A 126 9.95 15.56 17.38
N LYS A 127 9.19 14.55 16.91
CA LYS A 127 9.57 13.73 15.75
C LYS A 127 9.41 14.48 14.43
N TYR A 128 8.39 15.34 14.35
CA TYR A 128 8.19 16.22 13.20
C TYR A 128 9.24 17.33 13.15
N GLU A 129 9.61 17.91 14.30
CA GLU A 129 10.68 18.89 14.40
C GLU A 129 12.03 18.30 13.98
N GLN A 130 12.35 17.08 14.43
CA GLN A 130 13.52 16.35 13.96
C GLN A 130 13.51 16.20 12.43
N TYR A 131 12.38 15.79 11.84
CA TYR A 131 12.23 15.72 10.37
C TYR A 131 12.49 17.08 9.70
N VAL A 132 11.96 18.20 10.22
CA VAL A 132 12.16 19.54 9.66
C VAL A 132 13.64 19.96 9.74
N ARG A 133 14.29 19.78 10.90
CA ARG A 133 15.72 20.08 11.09
C ARG A 133 16.61 19.25 10.16
N THR A 134 16.36 17.93 10.08
CA THR A 134 17.08 17.04 9.17
C THR A 134 16.84 17.41 7.70
N ARG A 135 15.61 17.73 7.32
CA ARG A 135 15.26 18.17 5.96
C ARG A 135 16.03 19.43 5.57
N ALA A 136 16.10 20.43 6.44
CA ALA A 136 16.88 21.64 6.19
C ALA A 136 18.37 21.33 5.99
N ALA A 137 18.95 20.46 6.85
CA ALA A 137 20.36 20.08 6.77
C ALA A 137 20.72 19.29 5.50
N VAL A 138 19.84 18.42 4.99
CA VAL A 138 20.09 17.66 3.74
C VAL A 138 19.67 18.41 2.48
N TRP A 139 18.92 19.50 2.61
CA TRP A 139 18.32 20.20 1.46
C TRP A 139 19.33 20.63 0.39
N PRO A 140 20.50 21.25 0.71
CA PRO A 140 21.43 21.70 -0.33
C PRO A 140 21.95 20.60 -1.26
N VAL A 141 22.19 19.41 -0.70
CA VAL A 141 22.63 18.21 -1.46
C VAL A 141 21.48 17.68 -2.32
N LEU A 142 20.30 17.51 -1.73
CA LEU A 142 19.15 16.96 -2.44
C LEU A 142 18.57 17.92 -3.48
N SER A 143 18.57 19.24 -3.24
CA SER A 143 18.07 20.24 -4.19
C SER A 143 18.95 20.28 -5.43
N ARG A 144 20.29 20.29 -5.27
CA ARG A 144 21.24 20.22 -6.39
C ARG A 144 20.97 19.01 -7.27
N PHE A 145 20.75 17.83 -6.69
CA PHE A 145 20.39 16.63 -7.45
C PHE A 145 19.00 16.77 -8.08
N TYR A 146 17.93 16.89 -7.28
CA TYR A 146 16.56 16.78 -7.75
C TYR A 146 16.10 17.94 -8.67
N MET A 147 16.73 19.12 -8.58
CA MET A 147 16.39 20.29 -9.41
C MET A 147 17.31 20.45 -10.62
N ASN A 148 18.61 20.14 -10.54
CA ASN A 148 19.55 20.48 -11.62
C ASN A 148 19.77 19.32 -12.62
N THR A 149 19.35 18.09 -12.31
CA THR A 149 19.33 17.00 -13.30
C THR A 149 18.23 17.28 -14.35
N MET A 150 18.58 17.97 -15.43
CA MET A 150 17.64 18.26 -16.51
C MET A 150 17.48 17.08 -17.47
N THR A 151 16.32 17.00 -18.13
CA THR A 151 16.20 16.15 -19.33
C THR A 151 16.94 16.78 -20.50
N ALA A 152 17.64 15.97 -21.28
CA ALA A 152 17.99 16.30 -22.66
C ALA A 152 16.71 16.30 -23.53
N SER A 153 15.85 17.28 -23.32
CA SER A 153 14.57 17.44 -24.00
C SER A 153 14.79 17.88 -25.45
N LYS A 154 14.06 17.26 -26.40
CA LYS A 154 14.00 17.74 -27.79
C LYS A 154 13.34 19.11 -27.92
N HIS A 155 12.48 19.48 -26.96
CA HIS A 155 11.97 20.85 -26.83
C HIS A 155 12.98 21.67 -26.03
N GLN A 156 13.89 22.34 -26.74
CA GLN A 156 14.98 23.16 -26.18
C GLN A 156 14.49 24.33 -25.31
N ASN A 157 13.22 24.71 -25.42
CA ASN A 157 12.69 25.97 -24.89
C ASN A 157 12.22 25.90 -23.42
N ASN A 158 12.18 24.72 -22.78
CA ASN A 158 11.88 24.60 -21.35
C ASN A 158 12.46 23.30 -20.75
N PRO A 159 13.74 23.29 -20.32
CA PRO A 159 14.34 22.14 -19.65
C PRO A 159 13.72 21.97 -18.25
N GLN A 160 12.91 20.92 -18.08
CA GLN A 160 12.36 20.56 -16.77
C GLN A 160 13.22 19.49 -16.07
N PRO A 161 13.29 19.51 -14.72
CA PRO A 161 14.04 18.50 -13.97
C PRO A 161 13.47 17.10 -14.23
N ILE A 162 14.35 16.13 -14.52
CA ILE A 162 13.96 14.77 -14.90
C ILE A 162 13.12 14.09 -13.83
N HIS A 163 13.37 14.36 -12.55
CA HIS A 163 12.59 13.82 -11.45
C HIS A 163 11.13 14.32 -11.43
N CYS A 164 10.89 15.58 -11.81
CA CYS A 164 9.54 16.14 -11.97
C CYS A 164 8.81 15.45 -13.12
N ASN A 165 9.46 15.36 -14.29
CA ASN A 165 8.92 14.68 -15.46
C ASN A 165 8.56 13.21 -15.18
N LEU A 166 9.42 12.48 -14.44
CA LEU A 166 9.16 11.09 -14.06
C LEU A 166 8.02 10.95 -13.04
N ARG A 167 7.89 11.89 -12.10
CA ARG A 167 6.78 11.93 -11.14
C ARG A 167 5.45 12.24 -11.83
N GLN A 168 5.42 13.24 -12.72
CA GLN A 168 4.23 13.60 -13.48
C GLN A 168 3.81 12.48 -14.45
N SER A 169 4.77 11.88 -15.16
CA SER A 169 4.52 10.71 -16.03
C SER A 169 3.93 9.53 -15.25
N ALA A 170 4.44 9.24 -14.05
CA ALA A 170 3.89 8.19 -13.19
C ALA A 170 2.46 8.53 -12.72
N HIS A 171 2.17 9.78 -12.39
CA HIS A 171 0.82 10.23 -12.01
C HIS A 171 -0.19 10.12 -13.17
N ILE A 172 0.20 10.56 -14.37
CA ILE A 172 -0.62 10.42 -15.58
C ILE A 172 -0.86 8.94 -15.89
N LYS A 173 0.18 8.09 -15.80
CA LYS A 173 0.05 6.65 -16.02
C LYS A 173 -0.79 5.94 -14.94
N GLN A 174 -0.78 6.43 -13.70
CA GLN A 174 -1.67 5.94 -12.65
C GLN A 174 -3.14 6.23 -13.00
N LYS A 175 -3.48 7.48 -13.36
CA LYS A 175 -4.84 7.84 -13.80
C LYS A 175 -5.30 7.01 -15.00
N GLN A 176 -4.47 6.91 -16.03
CA GLN A 176 -4.78 6.11 -17.22
C GLN A 176 -4.98 4.61 -16.90
N ALA A 177 -4.22 4.06 -15.95
CA ALA A 177 -4.41 2.68 -15.49
C ALA A 177 -5.71 2.52 -14.70
N ASP A 178 -6.04 3.46 -13.82
CA ASP A 178 -7.28 3.42 -13.03
C ASP A 178 -8.53 3.63 -13.92
N GLU A 179 -8.44 4.46 -14.97
CA GLU A 179 -9.47 4.62 -16.01
C GLU A 179 -9.66 3.36 -16.86
N GLN A 180 -8.57 2.69 -17.26
CA GLN A 180 -8.65 1.42 -17.99
C GLN A 180 -9.18 0.28 -17.11
N LEU A 181 -8.77 0.25 -15.83
CA LEU A 181 -9.31 -0.67 -14.83
C LEU A 181 -10.83 -0.51 -14.70
N ALA A 182 -11.35 0.72 -14.60
CA ALA A 182 -12.78 0.98 -14.57
C ALA A 182 -13.50 0.48 -15.84
N LYS A 183 -12.91 0.69 -17.04
CA LYS A 183 -13.47 0.16 -18.30
C LYS A 183 -13.48 -1.36 -18.36
N CYS A 184 -12.42 -2.03 -17.91
CA CYS A 184 -12.39 -3.49 -17.81
C CYS A 184 -13.43 -4.04 -16.83
N ILE A 185 -13.76 -3.28 -15.77
CA ILE A 185 -14.82 -3.64 -14.82
C ILE A 185 -16.21 -3.45 -15.45
N TRP A 186 -16.42 -2.41 -16.27
CA TRP A 186 -17.70 -2.17 -16.97
C TRP A 186 -17.95 -3.20 -18.09
N ALA A 187 -16.93 -3.54 -18.87
CA ALA A 187 -17.01 -4.53 -19.95
C ALA A 187 -17.24 -5.99 -19.46
N ILE A 188 -17.31 -6.21 -18.15
CA ILE A 188 -17.66 -7.50 -17.51
C ILE A 188 -19.13 -7.53 -17.08
N CYS A 189 -19.84 -6.40 -17.09
CA CYS A 189 -21.26 -6.27 -16.78
C CYS A 189 -22.01 -5.57 -17.92
N ASP A 190 -21.81 -6.06 -19.15
CA ASP A 190 -22.54 -5.67 -20.36
C ASP A 190 -22.69 -4.16 -20.58
N ASP A 191 -21.62 -3.40 -20.27
CA ASP A 191 -21.51 -1.94 -20.38
C ASP A 191 -22.54 -1.12 -19.57
N GLU A 192 -23.39 -1.76 -18.76
CA GLU A 192 -24.15 -1.08 -17.71
C GLU A 192 -23.26 -0.74 -16.50
N LYS A 193 -23.68 0.23 -15.68
CA LYS A 193 -22.90 0.66 -14.51
C LYS A 193 -23.03 -0.38 -13.38
N PRO A 194 -21.97 -1.14 -13.03
CA PRO A 194 -22.10 -2.25 -12.11
C PRO A 194 -22.18 -1.81 -10.65
N THR A 195 -22.90 -2.60 -9.85
CA THR A 195 -22.91 -2.47 -8.39
C THR A 195 -21.71 -3.22 -7.81
N VAL A 196 -20.67 -2.50 -7.39
CA VAL A 196 -19.46 -3.12 -6.82
C VAL A 196 -19.65 -3.43 -5.33
N ILE A 197 -19.53 -4.69 -4.97
CA ILE A 197 -19.77 -5.23 -3.63
C ILE A 197 -18.45 -5.73 -3.04
N LEU A 198 -17.89 -4.99 -2.09
CA LEU A 198 -16.64 -5.35 -1.41
C LEU A 198 -16.91 -6.28 -0.22
N GLY A 199 -16.24 -7.42 -0.16
CA GLY A 199 -16.40 -8.40 0.93
C GLY A 199 -15.31 -9.46 0.95
N ASP A 200 -15.24 -10.22 2.04
CA ASP A 200 -14.38 -11.41 2.15
C ASP A 200 -15.13 -12.59 1.53
N TRP A 201 -15.10 -12.67 0.21
CA TRP A 201 -15.87 -13.66 -0.55
C TRP A 201 -15.09 -14.97 -0.68
N SER A 202 -15.59 -16.02 -0.02
CA SER A 202 -15.06 -17.37 -0.12
C SER A 202 -15.35 -18.00 -1.49
N ALA A 203 -14.67 -17.51 -2.55
CA ALA A 203 -14.75 -18.10 -3.87
C ALA A 203 -14.20 -19.55 -3.82
N PRO A 204 -15.03 -20.59 -4.06
CA PRO A 204 -14.59 -21.97 -4.03
C PRO A 204 -13.83 -22.29 -5.33
N MET A 205 -12.56 -21.89 -5.38
CA MET A 205 -11.63 -22.37 -6.41
C MET A 205 -10.69 -23.41 -5.82
N ALA A 206 -11.03 -24.67 -6.09
CA ALA A 206 -10.04 -25.74 -6.17
C ALA A 206 -8.91 -25.33 -7.14
N LEU A 207 -7.71 -25.88 -6.91
CA LEU A 207 -6.44 -25.53 -7.56
C LEU A 207 -5.88 -24.16 -7.16
N TYR A 208 -5.25 -24.11 -5.97
CA TYR A 208 -3.86 -23.62 -5.83
C TYR A 208 -3.27 -24.09 -4.49
N HIS A 209 -2.65 -25.29 -4.51
CA HIS A 209 -1.69 -25.70 -3.48
C HIS A 209 -0.38 -24.94 -3.71
N GLU A 210 -0.33 -23.66 -3.33
CA GLU A 210 0.93 -22.98 -3.04
C GLU A 210 0.96 -22.60 -1.56
N PRO A 211 2.00 -22.99 -0.81
CA PRO A 211 2.00 -22.83 0.64
C PRO A 211 2.04 -21.35 1.00
N ILE A 212 1.12 -20.93 1.87
CA ILE A 212 1.16 -19.65 2.56
C ILE A 212 2.34 -19.68 3.56
N ARG A 213 3.55 -19.46 3.04
CA ARG A 213 4.78 -19.34 3.83
C ARG A 213 4.67 -18.10 4.71
N GLY A 214 4.32 -18.28 5.98
CA GLY A 214 4.21 -17.13 6.89
C GLY A 214 3.63 -17.32 8.28
N ARG A 215 3.24 -18.54 8.69
CA ARG A 215 3.08 -18.86 10.12
C ARG A 215 3.76 -20.18 10.45
N ILE A 216 4.95 -20.08 11.04
CA ILE A 216 5.58 -21.19 11.73
C ILE A 216 4.83 -21.33 13.06
N SER A 217 3.84 -22.21 13.13
CA SER A 217 3.51 -22.86 14.39
C SER A 217 4.58 -23.92 14.62
N ALA A 218 5.39 -23.75 15.66
CA ALA A 218 6.30 -24.79 16.10
C ALA A 218 5.50 -26.04 16.55
N ASN A 219 6.20 -27.18 16.57
CA ASN A 219 5.77 -28.49 17.09
C ASN A 219 4.94 -29.36 16.13
N ALA A 220 5.64 -30.14 15.29
CA ALA A 220 5.22 -31.45 14.79
C ALA A 220 6.39 -32.16 14.03
N GLU A 221 7.47 -32.50 14.74
CA GLU A 221 8.50 -33.44 14.23
C GLU A 221 8.81 -34.53 15.27
N GLU A 222 7.87 -35.46 15.40
CA GLU A 222 7.99 -36.83 15.92
C GLU A 222 7.03 -37.65 15.02
N GLU A 223 7.35 -38.82 14.45
CA GLU A 223 8.37 -39.83 14.80
C GLU A 223 9.09 -40.48 13.58
N ARG A 224 9.84 -41.56 13.85
CA ARG A 224 10.86 -42.25 13.03
C ARG A 224 10.61 -43.79 12.98
N VAL A 225 11.23 -44.59 12.09
CA VAL A 225 12.24 -44.27 11.06
C VAL A 225 11.99 -44.90 9.67
N PRO A 226 12.09 -46.24 9.42
CA PRO A 226 12.84 -46.61 8.20
C PRO A 226 12.26 -47.68 7.25
N SER A 227 12.68 -47.52 5.99
CA SER A 227 13.10 -48.53 4.99
C SER A 227 12.37 -49.89 4.89
N LEU A 228 12.00 -50.23 3.65
CA LEU A 228 12.25 -51.56 3.10
C LEU A 228 12.56 -51.46 1.60
N SER A 229 13.67 -52.08 1.21
CA SER A 229 14.12 -52.26 -0.17
C SER A 229 13.53 -53.53 -0.76
N TYR A 230 13.17 -53.50 -2.04
CA TYR A 230 13.35 -54.59 -3.01
C TYR A 230 13.48 -53.99 -4.41
#